data_AF-A0A6B2C9S6-F1
#
_entry.id   AF-A0A6B2C9S6-F1
#
_cell.length_a   1.000
_cell.length_b   1.000
_cell.length_c   1.000
_cell.angle_alpha   90.00
_cell.angle_beta   90.00
_cell.angle_gamma   90.00
#
_symmetry.space_group_name_H-M   'P 1'
#
loop_
_entity.id
_entity.type
_entity.pdbx_description
1 polymer ?
#
loop_
_entity_poly.entity_id
_entity_poly.type
_entity_poly.pdbx_seq_one_letter_code
_entity_poly.pdbx_strand_id
1 'polypeptide(L)'
;MLSPDDIKALAELYNSGVKISEISRRLKINPKQVYVYIKVHGIKPRKRSSKAKIGERELKIIREMRMKGHKIREIAEKIGVSPRTISTYLKAMGLTSKRINKCGEIDKEMFIRLIKEGFRDIDIAEKMHTSISCIAKYKKILGISKRVIRREEKKNLMKKTVEEIKRMIEEKGFVTSRELRTRKILLTKPLLNMLTEEIKWFKLKYTSTNKFTIFLPRLGGVIFLYKDVEKLTSYLLENMIDKNAPTKVVRYLGKINKIPSEVVETLINRLGQIRMTPPRLLKDEVSNLWV
;
A
#
# COMPACT_ATOMS: atom_id res chain seq x y z
N MET A 1 52.99 -35.58 -28.12
CA MET A 1 53.47 -35.88 -26.74
C MET A 1 54.82 -35.22 -26.60
N LEU A 2 55.12 -34.54 -25.48
CA LEU A 2 56.46 -33.95 -25.26
C LEU A 2 57.50 -35.05 -25.07
N SER A 3 58.72 -34.82 -25.55
CA SER A 3 59.85 -35.73 -25.28
C SER A 3 60.15 -35.75 -23.77
N PRO A 4 60.69 -36.84 -23.21
CA PRO A 4 61.20 -36.87 -21.83
C PRO A 4 62.15 -35.69 -21.53
N ASP A 5 62.96 -35.27 -22.50
CA ASP A 5 63.88 -34.13 -22.37
C ASP A 5 63.14 -32.80 -22.25
N ASP A 6 62.04 -32.62 -23.00
CA ASP A 6 61.22 -31.41 -22.94
C ASP A 6 60.46 -31.32 -21.61
N ILE A 7 60.08 -32.46 -21.02
CA ILE A 7 59.44 -32.52 -19.71
C ILE A 7 60.43 -32.10 -18.61
N LYS A 8 61.70 -32.52 -18.74
CA LYS A 8 62.78 -32.10 -17.82
C LYS A 8 63.07 -30.60 -17.96
N ALA A 9 63.19 -30.10 -19.19
CA ALA A 9 63.34 -28.67 -19.46
C ALA A 9 62.15 -27.85 -18.96
N LEU A 10 60.93 -28.36 -19.11
CA LEU A 10 59.71 -27.76 -18.55
C LEU A 10 59.80 -27.65 -17.02
N ALA A 11 60.22 -28.71 -16.34
CA ALA A 11 60.35 -28.72 -14.89
C ALA A 11 61.42 -27.74 -14.41
N GLU A 12 62.56 -27.64 -15.08
CA GLU A 12 63.63 -26.70 -14.76
C GLU A 12 63.20 -25.24 -14.98
N LEU A 13 62.61 -24.93 -16.14
CA LEU A 13 62.06 -23.59 -16.43
C LEU A 13 60.90 -23.22 -15.49
N TYR A 14 60.08 -24.20 -15.13
CA TYR A 14 59.00 -24.00 -14.18
C TYR A 14 59.52 -23.83 -12.74
N ASN A 15 60.55 -24.54 -12.29
CA ASN A 15 61.06 -24.37 -10.93
C ASN A 15 61.89 -23.08 -10.77
N SER A 16 62.56 -22.61 -11.83
CA SER A 16 63.34 -21.37 -11.87
C SER A 16 62.53 -20.07 -11.91
N GLY A 17 61.19 -20.13 -11.91
CA GLY A 17 60.36 -18.92 -11.81
C GLY A 17 59.97 -18.28 -13.16
N VAL A 18 60.38 -18.83 -14.30
CA VAL A 18 60.05 -18.32 -15.65
C VAL A 18 58.53 -18.27 -15.87
N LYS A 19 58.00 -17.21 -16.50
CA LYS A 19 56.54 -17.08 -16.75
C LYS A 19 56.06 -18.16 -17.73
N ILE A 20 54.84 -18.68 -17.53
CA ILE A 20 54.24 -19.73 -18.37
C ILE A 20 54.22 -19.37 -19.87
N SER A 21 53.99 -18.10 -20.21
CA SER A 21 54.04 -17.62 -21.60
C SER A 21 55.43 -17.75 -22.24
N GLU A 22 56.48 -17.58 -21.45
CA GLU A 22 57.86 -17.69 -21.92
C GLU A 22 58.28 -19.16 -22.04
N ILE A 23 57.85 -20.01 -21.11
CA ILE A 23 58.02 -21.47 -21.18
C ILE A 23 57.36 -22.01 -22.44
N SER A 24 56.12 -21.58 -22.70
CA SER A 24 55.35 -21.94 -23.89
C SER A 24 56.08 -21.57 -25.19
N ARG A 25 56.69 -20.38 -25.24
CA ARG A 25 57.47 -19.93 -26.40
C ARG A 25 58.74 -20.76 -26.61
N ARG A 26 59.48 -21.05 -25.54
CA ARG A 26 60.74 -21.80 -25.60
C ARG A 26 60.54 -23.26 -25.98
N LEU A 27 59.50 -23.88 -25.43
CA LEU A 27 59.17 -25.29 -25.69
C LEU A 27 58.20 -25.48 -26.86
N LYS A 28 57.81 -24.38 -27.55
CA LYS A 28 56.87 -24.38 -28.68
C LYS A 28 55.56 -25.13 -28.40
N ILE A 29 55.04 -25.04 -27.17
CA ILE A 29 53.78 -25.67 -26.73
C ILE A 29 52.73 -24.62 -26.40
N ASN A 30 51.44 -24.98 -26.48
CA ASN A 30 50.37 -24.05 -26.12
C ASN A 30 50.42 -23.71 -24.61
N PRO A 31 50.24 -22.44 -24.20
CA PRO A 31 50.24 -22.06 -22.78
C PRO A 31 49.29 -22.88 -21.90
N LYS A 32 48.16 -23.34 -22.44
CA LYS A 32 47.21 -24.20 -21.72
C LYS A 32 47.77 -25.60 -21.48
N GLN A 33 48.52 -26.14 -22.44
CA GLN A 33 49.14 -27.46 -22.34
C GLN A 33 50.24 -27.49 -21.28
N VAL A 34 50.94 -26.37 -21.05
CA VAL A 34 51.93 -26.24 -19.97
C VAL A 34 51.33 -26.64 -18.61
N TYR A 35 50.11 -26.17 -18.30
CA TYR A 35 49.42 -26.53 -17.05
C TYR A 35 49.02 -28.00 -16.98
N VAL A 36 48.62 -28.58 -18.12
CA VAL A 36 48.27 -30.00 -18.22
C VAL A 36 49.51 -30.86 -17.95
N TYR A 37 50.64 -30.56 -18.59
CA TYR A 37 51.88 -31.30 -18.40
C TYR A 37 52.43 -31.18 -16.97
N ILE A 38 52.36 -29.99 -16.36
CA ILE A 38 52.72 -29.81 -14.93
C ILE A 38 51.89 -30.75 -14.04
N LYS A 39 50.58 -30.86 -14.30
CA LYS A 39 49.67 -31.69 -13.50
C LYS A 39 49.89 -33.18 -13.74
N VAL A 40 49.99 -33.61 -15.00
CA VAL A 40 50.13 -35.02 -15.39
C VAL A 40 51.48 -35.59 -14.95
N HIS A 41 52.56 -34.80 -15.04
CA HIS A 41 53.90 -35.23 -14.63
C HIS A 41 54.24 -34.90 -13.17
N GLY A 42 53.24 -34.51 -12.35
CA GLY A 42 53.43 -34.32 -10.90
C GLY A 42 54.43 -33.22 -10.52
N ILE A 43 54.68 -32.26 -11.42
CA ILE A 43 55.59 -31.14 -11.13
C ILE A 43 54.95 -30.30 -10.03
N LYS A 44 55.65 -30.14 -8.90
CA LYS A 44 55.12 -29.43 -7.72
C LYS A 44 54.70 -28.01 -8.13
N PRO A 45 53.43 -27.62 -7.91
CA PRO A 45 52.98 -26.27 -8.19
C PRO A 45 53.85 -25.27 -7.43
N ARG A 46 54.26 -24.19 -8.10
CA ARG A 46 54.90 -23.07 -7.40
C ARG A 46 54.01 -22.68 -6.23
N LYS A 47 54.60 -22.51 -5.05
CA LYS A 47 53.91 -21.82 -3.95
C LYS A 47 53.43 -20.50 -4.54
N ARG A 48 52.11 -20.29 -4.59
CA ARG A 48 51.53 -18.99 -4.98
C ARG A 48 52.29 -17.97 -4.15
N SER A 49 52.93 -16.98 -4.79
CA SER A 49 53.59 -15.93 -4.02
C SER A 49 52.55 -15.44 -3.03
N SER A 50 52.84 -15.58 -1.74
CA SER A 50 51.97 -15.04 -0.72
C SER A 50 51.82 -13.57 -1.10
N LYS A 51 50.60 -13.15 -1.44
CA LYS A 51 50.25 -11.75 -1.72
C LYS A 51 51.12 -10.90 -0.80
N ALA A 52 51.99 -10.06 -1.37
CA ALA A 52 52.89 -9.21 -0.59
C ALA A 52 52.09 -8.64 0.58
N LYS A 53 52.40 -9.09 1.79
CA LYS A 53 51.70 -8.62 2.98
C LYS A 53 52.09 -7.15 3.09
N ILE A 54 51.09 -6.28 3.17
CA ILE A 54 51.32 -4.87 3.41
C ILE A 54 52.02 -4.81 4.78
N GLY A 55 53.22 -4.24 4.81
CA GLY A 55 54.00 -4.12 6.02
C GLY A 55 53.41 -3.07 6.96
N GLU A 56 53.95 -3.00 8.17
CA GLU A 56 53.44 -2.12 9.21
C GLU A 56 53.60 -0.63 8.87
N ARG A 57 54.64 -0.29 8.08
CA ARG A 57 54.85 1.08 7.57
C ARG A 57 53.76 1.47 6.58
N GLU A 58 53.44 0.62 5.62
CA GLU A 58 52.37 0.88 4.67
C GLU A 58 51.00 0.91 5.35
N LEU A 59 50.77 0.10 6.39
CA LEU A 59 49.54 0.15 7.18
C LEU A 59 49.35 1.51 7.88
N LYS A 60 50.42 2.12 8.42
CA LYS A 60 50.38 3.47 8.99
C LYS A 60 49.99 4.51 7.92
N ILE A 61 50.61 4.44 6.74
CA ILE A 61 50.29 5.33 5.61
C ILE A 61 48.82 5.17 5.18
N ILE A 62 48.30 3.93 5.08
CA ILE A 62 46.89 3.66 4.76
C ILE A 62 45.96 4.32 5.79
N ARG A 63 46.28 4.16 7.08
CA ARG A 63 45.48 4.73 8.18
C ARG A 63 45.50 6.26 8.12
N GLU A 64 46.67 6.88 8.01
CA GLU A 64 46.80 8.34 7.96
C GLU A 64 46.11 8.96 6.75
N MET A 65 46.35 8.42 5.56
CA MET A 65 45.67 8.90 4.35
C MET A 65 44.16 8.72 4.45
N ARG A 66 43.69 7.64 5.07
CA ARG A 66 42.27 7.42 5.27
C ARG A 66 41.66 8.42 6.26
N MET A 67 42.35 8.72 7.35
CA MET A 67 41.92 9.74 8.34
C MET A 67 41.87 11.14 7.73
N LYS A 68 42.77 11.43 6.78
CA LYS A 68 42.77 12.67 5.97
C LYS A 68 41.69 12.71 4.88
N GLY A 69 40.86 11.66 4.75
CA GLY A 69 39.71 11.63 3.84
C GLY A 69 40.01 11.18 2.40
N HIS A 70 41.22 10.70 2.10
CA HIS A 70 41.57 10.23 0.77
C HIS A 70 40.71 9.05 0.30
N LYS A 71 40.49 8.98 -1.02
CA LYS A 71 39.73 7.91 -1.66
C LYS A 71 40.57 6.63 -1.73
N ILE A 72 39.90 5.48 -1.73
CA ILE A 72 40.57 4.16 -1.80
C ILE A 72 41.47 4.04 -3.03
N ARG A 73 41.11 4.66 -4.16
CA ARG A 73 41.91 4.64 -5.39
C ARG A 73 43.23 5.42 -5.22
N GLU A 74 43.17 6.62 -4.64
CA GLU A 74 44.35 7.45 -4.37
C GLU A 74 45.34 6.74 -3.43
N ILE A 75 44.82 6.08 -2.39
CA ILE A 75 45.64 5.29 -1.45
C ILE A 75 46.27 4.07 -2.16
N ALA A 76 45.52 3.43 -3.06
CA ALA A 76 45.98 2.26 -3.81
C ALA A 76 47.11 2.61 -4.79
N GLU A 77 46.97 3.72 -5.51
CA GLU A 77 48.00 4.25 -6.41
C GLU A 77 49.28 4.62 -5.65
N LYS A 78 49.14 5.30 -4.50
CA LYS A 78 50.28 5.70 -3.67
C LYS A 78 51.11 4.53 -3.13
N ILE A 79 50.46 3.40 -2.87
CA ILE A 79 51.08 2.20 -2.27
C ILE A 79 51.45 1.16 -3.34
N GLY A 80 50.98 1.32 -4.58
CA GLY A 80 51.24 0.37 -5.67
C GLY A 80 50.50 -0.96 -5.50
N VAL A 81 49.32 -0.96 -4.86
CA VAL A 81 48.51 -2.17 -4.65
C VAL A 81 47.10 -2.00 -5.22
N SER A 82 46.37 -3.11 -5.38
CA SER A 82 45.00 -3.01 -5.89
C SER A 82 44.07 -2.26 -4.92
N PRO A 83 43.08 -1.49 -5.41
CA PRO A 83 42.04 -0.88 -4.56
C PRO A 83 41.30 -1.89 -3.68
N ARG A 84 41.16 -3.15 -4.15
CA ARG A 84 40.56 -4.25 -3.39
C ARG A 84 41.40 -4.65 -2.18
N THR A 85 42.73 -4.62 -2.32
CA THR A 85 43.67 -4.87 -1.23
C THR A 85 43.49 -3.80 -0.14
N ILE A 86 43.54 -2.52 -0.51
CA ILE A 86 43.30 -1.40 0.43
C ILE A 86 41.95 -1.53 1.13
N SER A 87 40.88 -1.83 0.38
CA SER A 87 39.54 -2.04 0.96
C SER A 87 39.52 -3.15 2.01
N THR A 88 40.28 -4.24 1.79
CA THR A 88 40.37 -5.37 2.73
C THR A 88 41.10 -4.97 4.02
N TYR A 89 42.22 -4.25 3.91
CA TYR A 89 42.96 -3.78 5.08
C TYR A 89 42.21 -2.70 5.87
N LEU A 90 41.53 -1.77 5.18
CA LEU A 90 40.66 -0.79 5.83
C LEU A 90 39.50 -1.46 6.56
N LYS A 91 38.93 -2.56 6.02
CA LYS A 91 37.93 -3.39 6.71
C LYS A 91 38.49 -4.01 7.98
N ALA A 92 39.66 -4.63 7.89
CA ALA A 92 40.32 -5.24 9.04
C ALA A 92 40.65 -4.21 10.14
N MET A 93 40.96 -2.97 9.76
CA MET A 93 41.21 -1.86 10.70
C MET A 93 39.94 -1.16 11.20
N GLY A 94 38.73 -1.58 10.78
CA GLY A 94 37.47 -0.90 11.13
C GLY A 94 37.27 0.47 10.46
N LEU A 95 38.15 0.85 9.53
CA LEU A 95 38.16 2.14 8.83
C LEU A 95 37.40 2.11 7.50
N THR A 96 36.44 1.20 7.36
CA THR A 96 35.52 1.23 6.22
C THR A 96 34.82 2.57 6.17
N SER A 97 34.61 3.09 4.96
CA SER A 97 33.71 4.23 4.78
C SER A 97 32.39 3.91 5.46
N LYS A 98 32.12 4.54 6.62
CA LYS A 98 30.75 4.96 6.91
C LYS A 98 30.31 5.60 5.61
N ARG A 99 29.25 5.08 4.98
CA ARG A 99 28.60 5.83 3.90
C ARG A 99 28.35 7.18 4.53
N ILE A 100 29.09 8.20 4.09
CA ILE A 100 28.84 9.56 4.57
C ILE A 100 27.38 9.78 4.18
N ASN A 101 26.52 9.87 5.19
CA ASN A 101 25.12 10.20 4.96
C ASN A 101 25.15 11.61 4.39
N LYS A 102 25.11 11.73 3.06
CA LYS A 102 25.04 13.04 2.38
C LYS A 102 23.76 13.82 2.74
N CYS A 103 22.81 13.14 3.39
CA CYS A 103 21.63 13.76 3.95
C CYS A 103 21.91 14.05 5.42
N GLY A 104 22.04 15.34 5.75
CA GLY A 104 22.09 15.80 7.14
C GLY A 104 20.84 15.36 7.90
N GLU A 105 20.90 15.50 9.23
CA GLU A 105 19.75 15.30 10.09
C GLU A 105 18.70 16.36 9.76
N ILE A 106 17.45 15.92 9.56
CA ILE A 106 16.32 16.82 9.34
C ILE A 106 15.41 16.78 10.57
N ASP A 107 14.78 17.90 10.88
CA ASP A 107 13.70 17.92 11.87
C ASP A 107 12.53 17.04 11.38
N LYS A 108 12.32 15.92 12.07
CA LYS A 108 11.29 14.94 11.73
C LYS A 108 9.88 15.51 11.90
N GLU A 109 9.66 16.39 12.88
CA GLU A 109 8.35 16.92 13.20
C GLU A 109 7.91 17.92 12.14
N MET A 110 8.80 18.85 11.79
CA MET A 110 8.60 19.76 10.67
C MET A 110 8.39 18.98 9.35
N PHE A 111 9.19 17.95 9.09
CA PHE A 111 9.06 17.12 7.89
C PHE A 111 7.69 16.43 7.78
N ILE A 112 7.22 15.82 8.89
CA ILE A 112 5.91 15.17 8.94
C ILE A 112 4.79 16.19 8.74
N ARG A 113 4.92 17.38 9.35
CA ARG A 113 3.93 18.46 9.20
C ARG A 113 3.80 18.91 7.74
N LEU A 114 4.92 19.20 7.07
CA LEU A 114 4.93 19.62 5.67
C LEU A 114 4.34 18.55 4.74
N ILE A 115 4.56 17.27 5.02
CA ILE A 115 3.92 16.18 4.28
C ILE A 115 2.41 16.16 4.51
N LYS A 116 1.94 16.32 5.76
CA LYS A 116 0.51 16.35 6.10
C LYS A 116 -0.22 17.53 5.45
N GLU A 117 0.46 18.66 5.32
CA GLU A 117 -0.03 19.86 4.64
C GLU A 117 -0.03 19.72 3.10
N GLY A 118 0.57 18.66 2.56
CA GLY A 118 0.52 18.34 1.13
C GLY A 118 1.59 19.02 0.27
N PHE A 119 2.66 19.55 0.87
CA PHE A 119 3.78 20.14 0.13
C PHE A 119 4.45 19.12 -0.80
N ARG A 120 4.89 19.57 -1.99
CA ARG A 120 5.62 18.70 -2.93
C ARG A 120 7.06 18.53 -2.46
N ASP A 121 7.71 17.45 -2.90
CA ASP A 121 9.07 17.10 -2.49
C ASP A 121 10.09 18.20 -2.79
N ILE A 122 9.86 19.00 -3.84
CA ILE A 122 10.67 20.18 -4.19
C ILE A 122 10.50 21.27 -3.13
N ASP A 123 9.25 21.63 -2.83
CA ASP A 123 8.92 22.68 -1.84
C ASP A 123 9.43 22.28 -0.44
N ILE A 124 9.37 20.99 -0.09
CA ILE A 124 9.92 20.46 1.17
C ILE A 124 11.45 20.53 1.16
N ALA A 125 12.10 20.18 0.05
CA ALA A 125 13.55 20.23 -0.08
C ALA A 125 14.08 21.66 0.10
N GLU A 126 13.40 22.65 -0.50
CA GLU A 126 13.71 24.07 -0.34
C GLU A 126 13.51 24.55 1.09
N LYS A 127 12.34 24.28 1.70
CA LYS A 127 12.05 24.68 3.08
C LYS A 127 12.98 24.06 4.12
N MET A 128 13.44 22.84 3.85
CA MET A 128 14.32 22.10 4.76
C MET A 128 15.80 22.21 4.40
N HIS A 129 16.14 23.08 3.43
CA HIS A 129 17.50 23.29 2.94
C HIS A 129 18.25 21.98 2.65
N THR A 130 17.55 21.04 2.02
CA THR A 130 18.05 19.70 1.73
C THR A 130 17.79 19.32 0.28
N SER A 131 18.28 18.16 -0.15
CA SER A 131 18.04 17.69 -1.52
C SER A 131 16.77 16.85 -1.62
N ILE A 132 16.14 16.86 -2.79
CA ILE A 132 14.98 16.00 -3.12
C ILE A 132 15.30 14.51 -2.88
N SER A 133 16.54 14.11 -3.15
CA SER A 133 17.02 12.74 -2.89
C SER A 133 17.00 12.38 -1.39
N CYS A 134 17.29 13.36 -0.53
CA CYS A 134 17.20 13.19 0.92
C CYS A 134 15.75 13.10 1.37
N ILE A 135 14.86 13.94 0.84
CA ILE A 135 13.41 13.86 1.11
C ILE A 135 12.87 12.47 0.75
N ALA A 136 13.17 11.94 -0.44
CA ALA A 136 12.73 10.61 -0.86
C ALA A 136 13.25 9.50 0.07
N LYS A 137 14.52 9.61 0.52
CA LYS A 137 15.11 8.67 1.48
C LYS A 137 14.41 8.75 2.85
N TYR A 138 14.16 9.96 3.37
CA TYR A 138 13.47 10.16 4.64
C TYR A 138 12.03 9.65 4.59
N LYS A 139 11.30 9.86 3.48
CA LYS A 139 9.99 9.24 3.25
C LYS A 139 10.05 7.72 3.33
N LYS A 140 11.08 7.10 2.72
CA LYS A 140 11.28 5.64 2.76
C LYS A 140 11.59 5.15 4.17
N ILE A 141 12.45 5.84 4.91
CA ILE A 141 12.81 5.49 6.31
C ILE A 141 11.58 5.58 7.21
N LEU A 142 10.77 6.64 7.05
CA LEU A 142 9.55 6.86 7.83
C LEU A 142 8.33 6.07 7.33
N GLY A 143 8.48 5.25 6.27
CA GLY A 143 7.39 4.46 5.70
C GLY A 143 6.29 5.28 5.01
N ILE A 144 6.53 6.57 4.76
CA ILE A 144 5.57 7.47 4.11
C ILE A 144 5.63 7.26 2.60
N SER A 145 4.88 6.28 2.11
CA SER A 145 4.71 6.07 0.67
C SER A 145 3.53 6.88 0.12
N LYS A 146 3.54 7.22 -1.18
CA LYS A 146 2.38 7.80 -1.89
C LYS A 146 1.08 6.99 -1.67
N ARG A 147 1.21 5.68 -1.41
CA ARG A 147 0.09 4.78 -1.08
C ARG A 147 -0.52 5.08 0.29
N VAL A 148 0.29 5.45 1.28
CA VAL A 148 -0.17 5.82 2.63
C VAL A 148 -0.93 7.14 2.59
N ILE A 149 -0.37 8.15 1.90
CA ILE A 149 -1.02 9.46 1.74
C ILE A 149 -2.38 9.31 1.05
N ARG A 150 -2.45 8.62 -0.09
CA ARG A 150 -3.72 8.35 -0.80
C ARG A 150 -4.73 7.57 0.04
N ARG A 151 -4.26 6.65 0.89
CA ARG A 151 -5.13 5.90 1.80
C ARG A 151 -5.73 6.82 2.87
N GLU A 152 -4.95 7.75 3.40
CA GLU A 152 -5.41 8.73 4.39
C GLU A 152 -6.38 9.74 3.76
N GLU A 153 -6.08 10.28 2.58
CA GLU A 153 -6.98 11.16 1.82
C GLU A 153 -8.33 10.48 1.55
N LYS A 154 -8.31 9.23 1.09
CA LYS A 154 -9.53 8.45 0.86
C LYS A 154 -10.31 8.22 2.15
N LYS A 155 -9.61 7.97 3.27
CA LYS A 155 -10.23 7.81 4.59
C LYS A 155 -10.89 9.12 5.06
N ASN A 156 -10.22 10.26 4.87
CA ASN A 156 -10.73 11.58 5.21
C ASN A 156 -11.93 11.98 4.36
N LEU A 157 -11.89 11.71 3.05
CA LEU A 157 -13.04 11.91 2.17
C LEU A 157 -14.22 11.06 2.63
N MET A 158 -13.98 9.78 2.95
CA MET A 158 -15.04 8.89 3.41
C MET A 158 -15.65 9.33 4.75
N LYS A 159 -14.83 9.84 5.68
CA LYS A 159 -15.33 10.48 6.92
C LYS A 159 -16.24 11.66 6.63
N LYS A 160 -15.85 12.57 5.72
CA LYS A 160 -16.70 13.70 5.32
C LYS A 160 -18.04 13.24 4.74
N THR A 161 -18.03 12.19 3.91
CA THR A 161 -19.26 11.60 3.35
C THR A 161 -20.14 10.98 4.42
N VAL A 162 -19.56 10.29 5.41
CA VAL A 162 -20.30 9.76 6.56
C VAL A 162 -21.00 10.89 7.31
N GLU A 163 -20.30 11.98 7.57
CA GLU A 163 -20.86 13.13 8.30
C GLU A 163 -22.01 13.80 7.55
N GLU A 164 -21.91 13.91 6.22
CA GLU A 164 -23.01 14.40 5.40
C GLU A 164 -24.22 13.48 5.47
N ILE A 165 -24.03 12.15 5.40
CA ILE A 165 -25.13 11.18 5.52
C ILE A 165 -25.77 11.28 6.91
N LYS A 166 -24.97 11.37 7.98
CA LYS A 166 -25.46 11.53 9.35
C LYS A 166 -26.32 12.79 9.49
N ARG A 167 -25.86 13.94 8.96
CA ARG A 167 -26.64 15.19 8.96
C ARG A 167 -27.99 15.02 8.26
N MET A 168 -28.01 14.38 7.09
CA MET A 168 -29.27 14.14 6.36
C MET A 168 -30.23 13.24 7.15
N ILE A 169 -29.71 12.23 7.85
CA ILE A 169 -30.51 11.35 8.70
C ILE A 169 -31.03 12.09 9.94
N GLU A 170 -30.26 12.99 10.53
CA GLU A 170 -30.71 13.78 11.69
C GLU A 170 -31.87 14.72 11.30
N GLU A 171 -31.79 15.35 10.12
CA GLU A 171 -32.85 16.22 9.60
C GLU A 171 -34.14 15.43 9.26
N LYS A 172 -34.01 14.35 8.48
CA LYS A 172 -35.17 13.62 7.92
C LYS A 172 -35.60 12.39 8.69
N GLY A 173 -34.78 11.88 9.60
CA GLY A 173 -34.95 10.58 10.27
C GLY A 173 -34.47 9.36 9.47
N PHE A 174 -34.44 9.48 8.14
CA PHE A 174 -33.95 8.44 7.22
C PHE A 174 -33.42 9.06 5.93
N VAL A 175 -32.66 8.28 5.18
CA VAL A 175 -32.12 8.62 3.85
C VAL A 175 -32.16 7.39 2.95
N THR A 176 -32.52 7.62 1.68
CA THR A 176 -32.52 6.55 0.67
C THR A 176 -31.26 6.58 -0.20
N SER A 177 -30.85 5.41 -0.69
CA SER A 177 -29.77 5.30 -1.69
C SER A 177 -30.03 6.06 -2.98
N ARG A 178 -31.28 6.41 -3.27
CA ARG A 178 -31.66 7.20 -4.44
C ARG A 178 -31.36 8.68 -4.21
N GLU A 179 -31.69 9.22 -3.04
CA GLU A 179 -31.33 10.59 -2.66
C GLU A 179 -29.82 10.78 -2.59
N LEU A 180 -29.09 9.78 -2.07
CA LEU A 180 -27.62 9.81 -2.04
C LEU A 180 -27.01 9.85 -3.44
N ARG A 181 -27.60 9.12 -4.41
CA ARG A 181 -27.15 9.16 -5.80
C ARG A 181 -27.33 10.53 -6.43
N THR A 182 -28.39 11.27 -6.10
CA THR A 182 -28.57 12.66 -6.56
C THR A 182 -27.42 13.57 -6.11
N ARG A 183 -26.82 13.28 -4.95
CA ARG A 183 -25.63 13.96 -4.42
C ARG A 183 -24.31 13.31 -4.84
N LYS A 184 -24.32 12.42 -5.83
CA LYS A 184 -23.16 11.64 -6.30
C LYS A 184 -22.50 10.76 -5.23
N ILE A 185 -23.24 10.40 -4.17
CA ILE A 185 -22.78 9.51 -3.11
C ILE A 185 -23.22 8.07 -3.44
N LEU A 186 -22.24 7.17 -3.53
CA LEU A 186 -22.47 5.74 -3.74
C LEU A 186 -22.28 4.97 -2.43
N LEU A 187 -23.29 4.19 -2.06
CA LEU A 187 -23.23 3.31 -0.88
C LEU A 187 -22.36 2.09 -1.18
N THR A 188 -21.10 2.17 -0.77
CA THR A 188 -20.14 1.07 -0.84
C THR A 188 -20.11 0.30 0.49
N LYS A 189 -19.69 -0.98 0.48
CA LYS A 189 -19.56 -1.80 1.69
C LYS A 189 -18.69 -1.13 2.78
N PRO A 190 -17.53 -0.51 2.46
CA PRO A 190 -16.75 0.23 3.46
C PRO A 190 -17.50 1.40 4.10
N LEU A 191 -18.28 2.14 3.29
CA LEU A 191 -19.07 3.26 3.78
C LEU A 191 -20.19 2.80 4.72
N LEU A 192 -20.89 1.71 4.36
CA LEU A 192 -21.90 1.10 5.23
C LEU A 192 -21.31 0.63 6.56
N ASN A 193 -20.16 -0.03 6.53
CA ASN A 193 -19.47 -0.48 7.76
C ASN A 193 -19.05 0.67 8.69
N MET A 194 -18.89 1.90 8.18
CA MET A 194 -18.61 3.07 9.00
C MET A 194 -19.87 3.69 9.63
N LEU A 195 -21.05 3.36 9.11
CA LEU A 195 -22.35 3.89 9.57
C LEU A 195 -23.04 2.97 10.59
N THR A 196 -22.64 1.70 10.66
CA THR A 196 -23.37 0.63 11.37
C THR A 196 -23.45 0.75 12.89
N GLU A 197 -22.67 1.60 13.55
CA GLU A 197 -22.72 1.73 15.02
C GLU A 197 -24.02 2.38 15.53
N GLU A 198 -24.61 3.28 14.75
CA GLU A 198 -25.79 4.06 15.16
C GLU A 198 -26.94 3.98 14.14
N ILE A 199 -26.63 3.65 12.88
CA ILE A 199 -27.59 3.71 11.77
C ILE A 199 -27.93 2.30 11.30
N LYS A 200 -29.21 1.97 11.37
CA LYS A 200 -29.75 0.72 10.82
C LYS A 200 -30.01 0.90 9.33
N TRP A 201 -29.93 -0.19 8.58
CA TRP A 201 -30.24 -0.18 7.16
C TRP A 201 -30.83 -1.50 6.67
N PHE A 202 -31.62 -1.43 5.62
CA PHE A 202 -32.05 -2.61 4.86
C PHE A 202 -32.21 -2.27 3.39
N LYS A 203 -32.25 -3.30 2.54
CA LYS A 203 -32.49 -3.15 1.10
C LYS A 203 -33.85 -3.73 0.75
N LEU A 204 -34.72 -2.92 0.16
CA LEU A 204 -35.99 -3.39 -0.36
C LEU A 204 -35.77 -4.04 -1.73
N LYS A 205 -35.59 -5.36 -1.75
CA LYS A 205 -35.40 -6.16 -2.98
C LYS A 205 -36.72 -6.44 -3.70
N TYR A 206 -37.76 -6.76 -2.94
CA TYR A 206 -39.07 -7.16 -3.45
C TYR A 206 -40.12 -6.16 -2.95
N THR A 207 -40.95 -5.66 -3.87
CA THR A 207 -42.02 -4.70 -3.57
C THR A 207 -43.41 -5.36 -3.60
N SER A 208 -43.50 -6.58 -4.15
CA SER A 208 -44.73 -7.32 -4.34
C SER A 208 -44.55 -8.80 -3.96
N THR A 209 -45.69 -9.47 -3.82
CA THR A 209 -45.84 -10.93 -3.76
C THR A 209 -46.64 -11.39 -4.97
N ASN A 210 -46.81 -12.70 -5.16
CA ASN A 210 -47.59 -13.24 -6.29
C ASN A 210 -49.04 -12.70 -6.35
N LYS A 211 -49.62 -12.31 -5.20
CA LYS A 211 -51.02 -11.86 -5.11
C LYS A 211 -51.18 -10.36 -4.83
N PHE A 212 -50.19 -9.71 -4.23
CA PHE A 212 -50.31 -8.33 -3.76
C PHE A 212 -49.10 -7.49 -4.15
N THR A 213 -49.34 -6.32 -4.74
CA THR A 213 -48.32 -5.29 -4.95
C THR A 213 -48.38 -4.31 -3.79
N ILE A 214 -47.44 -4.45 -2.84
CA ILE A 214 -47.49 -3.68 -1.58
C ILE A 214 -46.87 -2.30 -1.76
N PHE A 215 -45.65 -2.24 -2.29
CA PHE A 215 -44.90 -0.99 -2.49
C PHE A 215 -44.79 -0.63 -3.96
N LEU A 216 -44.61 0.67 -4.24
CA LEU A 216 -44.33 1.15 -5.60
C LEU A 216 -43.08 0.44 -6.20
N PRO A 217 -43.14 -0.04 -7.45
CA PRO A 217 -42.00 -0.73 -8.10
C PRO A 217 -40.69 0.07 -8.09
N ARG A 218 -40.79 1.42 -8.09
CA ARG A 218 -39.65 2.34 -8.03
C ARG A 218 -38.82 2.23 -6.74
N LEU A 219 -39.35 1.59 -5.69
CA LEU A 219 -38.63 1.32 -4.45
C LEU A 219 -37.82 0.01 -4.52
N GLY A 220 -38.01 -0.79 -5.57
CA GLY A 220 -37.23 -1.99 -5.82
C GLY A 220 -35.74 -1.68 -5.94
N GLY A 221 -34.91 -2.37 -5.15
CA GLY A 221 -33.47 -2.20 -5.09
C GLY A 221 -32.98 -1.02 -4.24
N VAL A 222 -33.88 -0.23 -3.63
CA VAL A 222 -33.51 0.92 -2.79
C VAL A 222 -32.99 0.44 -1.43
N ILE A 223 -31.85 0.97 -1.01
CA ILE A 223 -31.33 0.84 0.35
C ILE A 223 -31.85 2.02 1.18
N PHE A 224 -32.37 1.71 2.36
CA PHE A 224 -32.82 2.68 3.36
C PHE A 224 -31.83 2.69 4.51
N LEU A 225 -31.33 3.88 4.86
CA LEU A 225 -30.55 4.16 6.07
C LEU A 225 -31.45 4.95 7.00
N TYR A 226 -31.58 4.54 8.26
CA TYR A 226 -32.51 5.20 9.17
C TYR A 226 -32.04 5.15 10.62
N LYS A 227 -32.51 6.15 11.37
CA LYS A 227 -32.38 6.28 12.83
C LYS A 227 -33.76 6.40 13.48
N ASP A 228 -34.69 7.07 12.81
CA ASP A 228 -36.08 7.26 13.26
C ASP A 228 -37.02 6.29 12.53
N VAL A 229 -37.58 5.33 13.28
CA VAL A 229 -38.49 4.29 12.77
C VAL A 229 -39.83 4.90 12.35
N GLU A 230 -40.34 5.91 13.06
CA GLU A 230 -41.65 6.50 12.79
C GLU A 230 -41.61 7.28 11.48
N LYS A 231 -40.61 8.15 11.29
CA LYS A 231 -40.46 8.91 10.03
C LYS A 231 -40.27 8.00 8.82
N LEU A 232 -39.47 6.94 8.96
CA LEU A 232 -39.33 5.94 7.90
C LEU A 232 -40.65 5.24 7.60
N THR A 233 -41.40 4.85 8.64
CA THR A 233 -42.66 4.13 8.48
C THR A 233 -43.71 4.99 7.77
N SER A 234 -43.82 6.27 8.12
CA SER A 234 -44.69 7.23 7.42
C SER A 234 -44.36 7.31 5.93
N TYR A 235 -43.07 7.41 5.59
CA TYR A 235 -42.63 7.39 4.19
C TYR A 235 -42.99 6.09 3.48
N LEU A 236 -42.81 4.94 4.13
CA LEU A 236 -43.16 3.65 3.54
C LEU A 236 -44.67 3.55 3.29
N LEU A 237 -45.52 4.01 4.22
CA LEU A 237 -46.99 4.03 4.10
C LEU A 237 -47.46 4.92 2.95
N GLU A 238 -46.86 6.10 2.78
CA GLU A 238 -47.15 7.00 1.66
C GLU A 238 -46.82 6.35 0.31
N ASN A 239 -45.85 5.43 0.29
CA ASN A 239 -45.42 4.72 -0.90
C ASN A 239 -46.02 3.30 -1.02
N MET A 240 -46.98 2.93 -0.17
CA MET A 240 -47.76 1.71 -0.33
C MET A 240 -48.87 1.89 -1.36
N ILE A 241 -48.94 0.97 -2.32
CA ILE A 241 -50.04 0.92 -3.30
C ILE A 241 -51.30 0.36 -2.64
N ASP A 242 -51.16 -0.79 -1.96
CA ASP A 242 -52.27 -1.47 -1.30
C ASP A 242 -52.20 -1.34 0.22
N LYS A 243 -52.97 -0.38 0.76
CA LYS A 243 -53.11 -0.16 2.22
C LYS A 243 -53.99 -1.22 2.90
N ASN A 244 -54.74 -2.01 2.13
CA ASN A 244 -55.60 -3.08 2.63
C ASN A 244 -54.92 -4.47 2.64
N ALA A 245 -53.66 -4.56 2.20
CA ALA A 245 -52.88 -5.80 2.15
C ALA A 245 -52.90 -6.56 3.51
N PRO A 246 -53.19 -7.88 3.54
CA PRO A 246 -53.26 -8.62 4.80
C PRO A 246 -51.95 -8.56 5.60
N THR A 247 -52.04 -8.46 6.93
CA THR A 247 -50.87 -8.31 7.82
C THR A 247 -49.85 -9.44 7.65
N LYS A 248 -50.31 -10.66 7.42
CA LYS A 248 -49.46 -11.83 7.09
C LYS A 248 -48.60 -11.59 5.85
N VAL A 249 -49.14 -10.92 4.83
CA VAL A 249 -48.42 -10.60 3.58
C VAL A 249 -47.36 -9.54 3.82
N VAL A 250 -47.68 -8.50 4.62
CA VAL A 250 -46.72 -7.45 5.01
C VAL A 250 -45.55 -8.05 5.81
N ARG A 251 -45.83 -8.91 6.81
CA ARG A 251 -44.78 -9.62 7.56
C ARG A 251 -43.92 -10.51 6.67
N TYR A 252 -44.55 -11.25 5.76
CA TYR A 252 -43.83 -12.10 4.80
C TYR A 252 -42.88 -11.27 3.93
N LEU A 253 -43.36 -10.15 3.38
CA LEU A 253 -42.54 -9.26 2.57
C LEU A 253 -41.40 -8.64 3.39
N GLY A 254 -41.67 -8.24 4.64
CA GLY A 254 -40.65 -7.77 5.57
C GLY A 254 -39.55 -8.80 5.82
N LYS A 255 -39.93 -10.06 6.04
CA LYS A 255 -39.00 -11.18 6.25
C LYS A 255 -38.10 -11.42 5.04
N ILE A 256 -38.64 -11.47 3.82
CA ILE A 256 -37.84 -11.71 2.59
C ILE A 256 -36.85 -10.56 2.37
N ASN A 257 -37.29 -9.33 2.61
CA ASN A 257 -36.44 -8.14 2.46
C ASN A 257 -35.47 -7.92 3.61
N LYS A 258 -35.53 -8.75 4.67
CA LYS A 258 -34.77 -8.59 5.91
C LYS A 258 -34.98 -7.20 6.53
N ILE A 259 -36.21 -6.70 6.47
CA ILE A 259 -36.60 -5.46 7.14
C ILE A 259 -36.60 -5.73 8.64
N PRO A 260 -35.97 -4.87 9.47
CA PRO A 260 -36.00 -5.03 10.92
C PRO A 260 -37.43 -5.08 11.48
N SER A 261 -37.66 -5.96 12.45
CA SER A 261 -38.99 -6.26 12.99
C SER A 261 -39.69 -5.03 13.56
N GLU A 262 -38.95 -4.14 14.20
CA GLU A 262 -39.43 -2.84 14.69
C GLU A 262 -40.14 -2.03 13.60
N VAL A 263 -39.55 -1.91 12.40
CA VAL A 263 -40.16 -1.19 11.27
C VAL A 263 -41.40 -1.92 10.77
N VAL A 264 -41.36 -3.25 10.69
CA VAL A 264 -42.47 -4.06 10.19
C VAL A 264 -43.69 -3.97 11.12
N GLU A 265 -43.49 -4.08 12.43
CA GLU A 265 -44.59 -4.02 13.39
C GLU A 265 -45.15 -2.59 13.51
N THR A 266 -44.31 -1.55 13.50
CA THR A 266 -44.80 -0.15 13.44
C THR A 266 -45.64 0.09 12.17
N LEU A 267 -45.20 -0.44 11.03
CA LEU A 267 -45.96 -0.36 9.77
C LEU A 267 -47.33 -1.04 9.87
N ILE A 268 -47.39 -2.24 10.47
CA ILE A 268 -48.64 -2.99 10.65
C ILE A 268 -49.58 -2.26 11.61
N ASN A 269 -49.08 -1.73 12.72
CA ASN A 269 -49.87 -0.99 13.69
C ASN A 269 -50.51 0.25 13.05
N ARG A 270 -49.73 1.01 12.26
CA ARG A 270 -50.24 2.17 11.50
C ARG A 270 -51.27 1.78 10.44
N LEU A 271 -51.07 0.67 9.71
CA LEU A 271 -52.07 0.15 8.76
C LEU A 271 -53.37 -0.25 9.47
N GLY A 272 -53.28 -0.83 10.67
CA GLY A 272 -54.45 -1.15 11.50
C GLY A 272 -55.25 0.09 11.85
N GLN A 273 -54.58 1.16 12.30
CA GLN A 273 -55.22 2.45 12.58
C GLN A 273 -55.93 3.02 11.35
N ILE A 274 -55.29 3.02 10.18
CA ILE A 274 -55.88 3.52 8.93
C ILE A 274 -57.15 2.76 8.55
N ARG A 275 -57.21 1.44 8.79
CA ARG A 275 -58.38 0.61 8.46
C ARG A 275 -59.54 0.80 9.43
N MET A 276 -59.24 1.06 10.69
CA MET A 276 -60.27 1.29 11.71
C MET A 276 -60.92 2.67 11.58
N THR A 277 -60.27 3.62 10.91
CA THR A 277 -60.90 4.89 10.55
C THR A 277 -61.93 4.63 9.45
N PRO A 278 -63.24 4.68 9.72
CA PRO A 278 -64.24 4.55 8.67
C PRO A 278 -63.97 5.64 7.63
N PRO A 279 -64.22 5.39 6.34
CA PRO A 279 -64.18 6.46 5.34
C PRO A 279 -65.03 7.60 5.89
N ARG A 280 -64.45 8.80 6.06
CA ARG A 280 -65.25 10.00 6.29
C ARG A 280 -66.15 10.08 5.07
N LEU A 281 -67.37 9.56 5.18
CA LEU A 281 -68.44 9.83 4.26
C LEU A 281 -68.51 11.35 4.26
N LEU A 282 -68.24 11.97 3.10
CA LEU A 282 -68.60 13.35 2.80
C LEU A 282 -70.13 13.45 2.89
N LYS A 283 -70.65 13.39 4.11
CA LYS A 283 -71.99 13.86 4.44
C LYS A 283 -71.81 15.33 4.77
N ASP A 284 -72.64 16.16 4.15
CA ASP A 284 -72.98 17.53 4.55
C ASP A 284 -72.32 18.71 3.82
N GLU A 285 -72.19 18.66 2.49
CA GLU A 285 -72.07 19.90 1.66
C GLU A 285 -73.03 19.98 0.45
N VAL A 286 -74.02 19.08 0.32
CA VAL A 286 -74.99 19.14 -0.80
C VAL A 286 -76.38 19.66 -0.39
N SER A 287 -76.59 20.05 0.88
CA SER A 287 -77.91 20.46 1.36
C SER A 287 -78.26 21.95 1.15
N ASN A 288 -77.40 22.77 0.55
CA ASN A 288 -77.62 24.23 0.42
C ASN A 288 -77.80 24.75 -1.02
N LEU A 289 -78.26 23.93 -1.97
CA LEU A 289 -78.49 24.37 -3.37
C LEU A 289 -79.96 24.36 -3.82
N TRP A 290 -80.93 24.31 -2.90
CA TRP A 290 -82.35 24.46 -3.22
C TRP A 290 -83.06 25.34 -2.18
N VAL A 291 -82.82 26.66 -2.25
CA VAL A 291 -83.74 27.71 -1.80
C VAL A 291 -83.65 28.87 -2.78
#